data_AF-A0AAP1WEC1-F1
#
_entry.id   AF-A0AAP1WEC1-F1
#
_cell.length_a   1.000
_cell.length_b   1.000
_cell.length_c   1.000
_cell.angle_alpha   90.00
_cell.angle_beta   90.00
_cell.angle_gamma   90.00
#
_symmetry.space_group_name_H-M   'P 1'
#
loop_
_entity.id
_entity.type
_entity.pdbx_description
1 polymer ?
#
loop_
_entity_poly.entity_id
_entity_poly.type
_entity_poly.pdbx_seq_one_letter_code
_entity_poly.pdbx_strand_id
1 'polypeptide(L)'
;TLASASLDNSGKGLLSGNAGLSVATGALDHAEGGQLISQGVLDVSSADLDNRGGALSGKQSLRLSAANLDNRGGLLTSDGELELTAGRVDSADGGEISARGDLRLTVERLVQRQGRLIGERGVSLD
;
A
#
# COMPACT_ATOMS: atom_id res chain seq x y z
N THR A 1 -12.62 -2.06 -11.30
CA THR A 1 -12.34 -3.07 -10.25
C THR A 1 -11.74 -4.28 -10.89
N LEU A 2 -10.62 -4.78 -10.37
CA LEU A 2 -10.04 -6.07 -10.74
C LEU A 2 -10.28 -7.04 -9.57
N ALA A 3 -10.79 -8.23 -9.86
CA ALA A 3 -11.03 -9.28 -8.88
C ALA A 3 -10.34 -10.57 -9.32
N SER A 4 -9.52 -11.18 -8.48
CA SER A 4 -8.83 -12.44 -8.81
C SER A 4 -8.42 -13.25 -7.57
N ALA A 5 -7.95 -14.49 -7.76
CA ALA A 5 -7.33 -15.26 -6.69
C ALA A 5 -5.87 -14.84 -6.46
N SER A 6 -5.17 -14.51 -7.55
CA SER A 6 -3.84 -13.93 -7.52
C SER A 6 -3.70 -12.87 -8.60
N LEU A 7 -2.83 -11.90 -8.38
CA LEU A 7 -2.44 -10.89 -9.35
C LEU A 7 -0.93 -10.70 -9.26
N ASP A 8 -0.27 -10.87 -10.40
CA ASP A 8 1.14 -10.52 -10.57
C ASP A 8 1.22 -9.18 -11.30
N ASN A 9 1.79 -8.20 -10.61
CA ASN A 9 2.16 -6.90 -11.14
C ASN A 9 3.62 -6.57 -10.79
N SER A 10 4.43 -7.61 -10.57
CA SER A 10 5.86 -7.48 -10.31
C SER A 10 6.63 -7.08 -11.58
N GLY A 11 7.94 -6.86 -11.46
CA GLY A 11 8.81 -6.71 -12.63
C GLY A 11 8.51 -5.49 -13.50
N LYS A 12 8.20 -4.36 -12.86
CA LYS A 12 7.78 -3.09 -13.51
C LYS A 12 6.41 -3.13 -14.18
N GLY A 13 5.52 -4.02 -13.73
CA GLY A 13 4.10 -3.97 -14.09
C GLY A 13 3.46 -2.63 -13.72
N LEU A 14 2.45 -2.20 -14.49
CA LEU A 14 1.72 -0.95 -14.25
C LEU A 14 0.22 -1.19 -14.39
N LEU A 15 -0.51 -0.95 -13.31
CA LEU A 15 -1.96 -0.73 -13.35
C LEU A 15 -2.24 0.72 -12.92
N SER A 16 -3.08 1.41 -13.70
CA SER A 16 -3.43 2.79 -13.39
C SER A 16 -4.91 3.09 -13.64
N GLY A 17 -5.44 4.08 -12.91
CA GLY A 17 -6.82 4.53 -13.06
C GLY A 17 -6.97 6.04 -12.86
N ASN A 18 -7.73 6.71 -13.73
CA ASN A 18 -7.89 8.16 -13.70
C ASN A 18 -8.94 8.65 -12.69
N ALA A 19 -10.07 7.97 -12.56
CA ALA A 19 -11.11 8.33 -11.57
C ALA A 19 -10.94 7.58 -10.24
N GLY A 20 -10.19 6.48 -10.26
CA GLY A 20 -10.06 5.53 -9.17
C GLY A 20 -9.47 4.22 -9.69
N LEU A 21 -8.88 3.42 -8.82
CA LEU A 21 -8.45 2.05 -9.10
C LEU A 21 -8.81 1.19 -7.90
N SER A 22 -9.56 0.11 -8.14
CA SER A 22 -9.90 -0.87 -7.11
C SER A 22 -9.35 -2.24 -7.51
N VAL A 23 -8.57 -2.84 -6.62
CA VAL A 23 -7.96 -4.16 -6.77
C VAL A 23 -8.38 -5.02 -5.58
N ALA A 24 -9.04 -6.14 -5.83
CA ALA A 24 -9.42 -7.13 -4.84
C ALA A 24 -8.82 -8.48 -5.24
N THR A 25 -7.86 -9.01 -4.49
CA THR A 25 -7.24 -10.28 -4.84
C THR A 25 -6.92 -11.13 -3.61
N GLY A 26 -6.52 -12.39 -3.79
CA GLY A 26 -5.95 -13.18 -2.71
C GLY A 26 -4.49 -12.78 -2.50
N ALA A 27 -3.61 -13.24 -3.38
CA ALA A 27 -2.20 -12.86 -3.38
C ALA A 27 -1.92 -11.76 -4.41
N LEU A 28 -1.29 -10.67 -3.97
CA LEU A 28 -0.79 -9.61 -4.83
C LEU A 28 0.74 -9.59 -4.78
N ASP A 29 1.37 -10.07 -5.86
CA ASP A 29 2.79 -9.85 -6.10
C ASP A 29 2.95 -8.51 -6.82
N HIS A 30 3.54 -7.54 -6.13
CA HIS A 30 3.74 -6.18 -6.59
C HIS A 30 5.20 -5.75 -6.39
N ALA A 31 6.11 -6.72 -6.30
CA ALA A 31 7.51 -6.47 -6.03
C ALA A 31 8.27 -5.93 -7.26
N GLU A 32 9.56 -5.66 -7.08
CA GLU A 32 10.51 -5.43 -8.19
C GLU A 32 10.09 -4.31 -9.16
N GLY A 33 9.59 -3.20 -8.61
CA GLY A 33 9.22 -2.01 -9.37
C GLY A 33 7.78 -2.00 -9.90
N GLY A 34 6.91 -2.91 -9.44
CA GLY A 34 5.47 -2.85 -9.70
C GLY A 34 4.85 -1.50 -9.34
N GLN A 35 3.87 -1.03 -10.12
CA GLN A 35 3.20 0.26 -9.93
C GLN A 35 1.67 0.14 -9.96
N LEU A 36 1.02 0.53 -8.86
CA LEU A 36 -0.43 0.76 -8.78
C LEU A 36 -0.64 2.25 -8.56
N ILE A 37 -1.22 2.94 -9.54
CA ILE A 37 -1.36 4.39 -9.50
C ILE A 37 -2.81 4.79 -9.73
N SER A 38 -3.39 5.57 -8.83
CA SER A 38 -4.68 6.21 -9.07
C SER A 38 -4.60 7.72 -8.97
N GLN A 39 -5.16 8.43 -9.96
CA GLN A 39 -5.40 9.87 -9.85
C GLN A 39 -6.59 10.19 -8.91
N GLY A 40 -7.46 9.21 -8.66
CA GLY A 40 -8.52 9.28 -7.66
C GLY A 40 -8.15 8.47 -6.42
N VAL A 41 -9.13 7.70 -5.92
CA VAL A 41 -8.90 6.75 -4.82
C VAL A 41 -8.20 5.50 -5.35
N LEU A 42 -7.09 5.12 -4.72
CA LEU A 42 -6.55 3.77 -4.83
C LEU A 42 -7.10 2.93 -3.68
N ASP A 43 -7.86 1.88 -4.01
CA ASP A 43 -8.48 0.95 -3.05
C ASP A 43 -7.95 -0.46 -3.33
N VAL A 44 -7.22 -1.03 -2.38
CA VAL A 44 -6.58 -2.33 -2.51
C VAL A 44 -7.01 -3.22 -1.35
N SER A 45 -7.53 -4.40 -1.69
CA SER A 45 -7.84 -5.47 -0.74
C SER A 45 -7.10 -6.73 -1.16
N SER A 46 -6.32 -7.30 -0.26
CA SER A 46 -5.59 -8.55 -0.48
C SER A 46 -5.60 -9.42 0.78
N ALA A 47 -5.32 -10.72 0.64
CA ALA A 47 -4.90 -11.53 1.77
C ALA A 47 -3.40 -11.29 2.03
N ASP A 48 -2.57 -11.49 1.01
CA ASP A 48 -1.13 -11.29 1.08
C ASP A 48 -0.68 -10.30 0.01
N LEU A 49 0.06 -9.27 0.42
CA LEU A 49 0.64 -8.25 -0.46
C LEU A 49 2.15 -8.20 -0.28
N ASP A 50 2.88 -8.55 -1.34
CA ASP A 50 4.32 -8.30 -1.47
C ASP A 50 4.54 -7.02 -2.28
N ASN A 51 4.91 -5.92 -1.61
CA ASN A 51 5.24 -4.63 -2.20
C ASN A 51 6.75 -4.34 -2.12
N ARG A 52 7.62 -5.35 -2.01
CA ARG A 52 9.07 -5.12 -1.87
C ARG A 52 9.65 -4.45 -3.12
N GLY A 53 10.13 -3.21 -2.97
CA GLY A 53 10.61 -2.41 -4.10
C GLY A 53 9.51 -2.00 -5.08
N GLY A 54 8.24 -2.20 -4.74
CA GLY A 54 7.07 -1.75 -5.49
C GLY A 54 6.55 -0.40 -4.99
N ALA A 55 5.58 0.17 -5.72
CA ALA A 55 4.94 1.42 -5.38
C ALA A 55 3.40 1.36 -5.53
N LEU A 56 2.69 1.72 -4.46
CA LEU A 56 1.26 2.02 -4.46
C LEU A 56 1.09 3.53 -4.22
N SER A 57 0.35 4.21 -5.11
CA SER A 57 0.14 5.67 -5.02
C SER A 57 -1.30 6.06 -5.31
N GLY A 58 -1.96 6.64 -4.30
CA GLY A 58 -3.31 7.22 -4.42
C GLY A 58 -3.28 8.74 -4.33
N LYS A 59 -3.63 9.43 -5.42
CA LYS A 59 -3.58 10.91 -5.46
C LYS A 59 -4.70 11.60 -4.68
N GLN A 60 -5.89 11.03 -4.64
CA GLN A 60 -6.92 11.55 -3.74
C GLN A 60 -6.76 10.97 -2.33
N SER A 61 -6.58 9.65 -2.26
CA SER A 61 -6.43 8.89 -1.02
C SER A 61 -5.97 7.48 -1.35
N LEU A 62 -5.34 6.80 -0.40
CA LEU A 62 -5.03 5.38 -0.47
C LEU A 62 -5.76 4.63 0.65
N ARG A 63 -6.51 3.59 0.29
CA ARG A 63 -7.09 2.63 1.23
C ARG A 63 -6.50 1.25 0.94
N LEU A 64 -5.91 0.63 1.96
CA LEU A 64 -5.31 -0.68 1.84
C LEU A 64 -5.77 -1.58 2.99
N SER A 65 -6.32 -2.74 2.63
CA SER A 65 -6.62 -3.84 3.53
C SER A 65 -5.81 -5.07 3.12
N ALA A 66 -5.05 -5.64 4.06
CA ALA A 66 -4.28 -6.86 3.83
C ALA A 66 -4.29 -7.75 5.09
N ALA A 67 -4.24 -9.07 4.98
CA ALA A 67 -3.91 -9.87 6.18
C ALA A 67 -2.41 -9.73 6.50
N ASN A 68 -1.55 -9.84 5.48
CA ASN A 68 -0.11 -9.62 5.57
C ASN A 68 0.36 -8.64 4.50
N LEU A 69 1.18 -7.67 4.90
CA LEU A 69 1.85 -6.70 4.03
C LEU A 69 3.36 -6.76 4.24
N ASP A 70 4.11 -7.05 3.18
CA ASP A 70 5.56 -6.84 3.11
C ASP A 70 5.85 -5.63 2.22
N ASN A 71 6.17 -4.51 2.86
CA ASN A 71 6.54 -3.23 2.25
C ASN A 71 8.05 -2.93 2.42
N ARG A 72 8.90 -3.94 2.62
CA ARG A 72 10.34 -3.70 2.80
C ARG A 72 10.97 -3.12 1.54
N GLY A 73 11.61 -1.96 1.67
CA GLY A 73 12.13 -1.18 0.53
C GLY A 73 11.06 -0.75 -0.48
N GLY A 74 9.77 -0.93 -0.16
CA GLY A 74 8.63 -0.53 -0.97
C GLY A 74 8.07 0.83 -0.56
N LEU A 75 7.10 1.31 -1.33
CA LEU A 75 6.47 2.61 -1.13
C LEU A 75 4.94 2.53 -1.14
N LEU A 76 4.31 3.01 -0.07
CA LEU A 76 2.87 3.32 -0.01
C LEU A 76 2.73 4.83 0.17
N THR A 77 2.11 5.51 -0.80
CA THR A 77 1.96 6.98 -0.76
C THR A 77 0.54 7.44 -1.00
N SER A 78 0.16 8.53 -0.33
CA SER A 78 -1.00 9.32 -0.72
C SER A 78 -0.75 10.82 -0.71
N ASP A 79 -1.26 11.51 -1.73
CA ASP A 79 -1.33 12.98 -1.75
C ASP A 79 -2.50 13.50 -0.87
N GLY A 80 -3.35 12.61 -0.35
CA GLY A 80 -4.39 12.88 0.66
C GLY A 80 -4.22 11.97 1.87
N GLU A 81 -5.32 11.38 2.36
CA GLU A 81 -5.27 10.44 3.50
C GLU A 81 -4.82 9.04 3.08
N LEU A 82 -4.12 8.36 3.98
CA LEU A 82 -3.78 6.96 3.86
C LEU A 82 -4.38 6.18 5.02
N GLU A 83 -5.22 5.19 4.69
CA GLU A 83 -5.81 4.25 5.64
C GLU A 83 -5.28 2.84 5.34
N LEU A 84 -4.61 2.25 6.33
CA LEU A 84 -4.04 0.90 6.26
C LEU A 84 -4.61 0.04 7.38
N THR A 85 -5.31 -1.03 7.03
CA THR A 85 -5.74 -2.08 7.95
C THR A 85 -5.00 -3.37 7.63
N ALA A 86 -4.26 -3.93 8.59
CA ALA A 86 -3.64 -5.23 8.36
C ALA A 86 -3.31 -6.03 9.63
N GLY A 87 -3.34 -7.36 9.55
CA GLY A 87 -2.87 -8.20 10.66
C GLY A 87 -1.37 -7.99 10.92
N ARG A 88 -0.56 -8.04 9.85
CA ARG A 88 0.88 -7.79 9.92
C ARG A 88 1.33 -6.82 8.85
N VAL A 89 2.17 -5.87 9.24
CA VAL A 89 2.91 -4.97 8.35
C VAL A 89 4.40 -5.08 8.65
N ASP A 90 5.18 -5.43 7.63
CA ASP A 90 6.63 -5.29 7.64
C ASP A 90 7.03 -4.20 6.65
N SER A 91 7.50 -3.07 7.14
CA SER A 91 7.96 -1.96 6.32
C SER A 91 9.36 -1.55 6.78
N ALA A 92 10.19 -2.55 7.10
CA ALA A 92 11.60 -2.40 7.41
C ALA A 92 12.46 -2.12 6.17
N ASP A 93 13.77 -2.07 6.37
CA ASP A 93 14.79 -2.10 5.31
C ASP A 93 14.56 -1.00 4.24
N GLY A 94 14.21 0.21 4.68
CA GLY A 94 13.95 1.36 3.83
C GLY A 94 12.52 1.49 3.31
N GLY A 95 11.59 0.64 3.74
CA GLY A 95 10.17 0.75 3.40
C GLY A 95 9.54 2.05 3.92
N GLU A 96 8.68 2.66 3.11
CA GLU A 96 7.97 3.89 3.46
C GLU A 96 6.45 3.75 3.31
N ILE A 97 5.73 4.27 4.30
CA ILE A 97 4.29 4.50 4.27
C ILE A 97 4.05 5.97 4.61
N SER A 98 3.57 6.74 3.64
CA SER A 98 3.43 8.19 3.77
C SER A 98 2.13 8.77 3.22
N ALA A 99 1.65 9.82 3.88
CA ALA A 99 0.45 10.56 3.51
C ALA A 99 0.68 12.06 3.69
N ARG A 100 0.24 12.88 2.72
CA ARG A 100 0.15 14.34 2.92
C ARG A 100 -1.02 14.74 3.84
N GLY A 101 -2.00 13.86 3.98
CA GLY A 101 -3.08 13.98 4.96
C GLY A 101 -2.74 13.27 6.27
N ASP A 102 -3.79 12.69 6.87
CA ASP A 102 -3.64 11.79 8.00
C ASP A 102 -3.13 10.44 7.50
N LEU A 103 -2.21 9.86 8.26
CA LEU A 103 -1.81 8.47 8.15
C LEU A 103 -2.49 7.69 9.29
N ARG A 104 -3.39 6.77 8.95
CA ARG A 104 -4.12 5.92 9.90
C ARG A 104 -3.74 4.45 9.68
N LEU A 105 -3.17 3.83 10.70
CA LEU A 105 -2.83 2.42 10.71
C LEU A 105 -3.64 1.70 11.79
N THR A 106 -4.32 0.64 11.41
CA THR A 106 -4.92 -0.33 12.34
C THR A 106 -4.25 -1.67 12.10
N VAL A 107 -3.32 -2.05 12.99
CA VAL A 107 -2.44 -3.19 12.77
C VAL A 107 -2.14 -4.02 14.02
N GLU A 108 -2.21 -5.36 13.92
CA GLU A 108 -1.90 -6.21 15.08
C GLU A 108 -0.38 -6.31 15.32
N ARG A 109 0.42 -6.28 14.25
CA ARG A 109 1.88 -6.30 14.31
C ARG A 109 2.51 -5.38 13.27
N LEU A 110 3.39 -4.49 13.74
CA LEU A 110 4.15 -3.56 12.91
C LEU A 110 5.66 -3.76 13.09
N VAL A 111 6.39 -3.97 11.99
CA VAL A 111 7.86 -3.98 11.94
C VAL A 111 8.34 -2.79 11.10
N GLN A 112 9.12 -1.90 11.70
CA GLN A 112 9.51 -0.60 11.12
C GLN A 112 11.02 -0.35 11.17
N ARG A 113 11.85 -1.39 11.31
CA ARG A 113 13.30 -1.22 11.48
C ARG A 113 13.91 -0.56 10.24
N GLN A 114 14.39 0.67 10.39
CA GLN A 114 14.87 1.52 9.27
C GLN A 114 13.79 1.84 8.22
N GLY A 115 12.52 1.71 8.59
CA GLY A 115 11.36 2.15 7.81
C GLY A 115 10.94 3.57 8.16
N ARG A 116 9.94 4.08 7.44
CA ARG A 116 9.36 5.41 7.62
C ARG A 116 7.84 5.34 7.67
N LEU A 117 7.26 5.95 8.70
CA LEU A 117 5.84 6.31 8.77
C LEU A 117 5.71 7.82 8.82
N ILE A 118 4.99 8.40 7.87
CA ILE A 118 4.87 9.85 7.73
C ILE A 118 3.41 10.23 7.47
N GLY A 119 2.80 10.96 8.39
CA GLY A 119 1.58 11.72 8.11
C GLY A 119 1.91 13.19 8.27
N GLU A 120 1.75 14.00 7.22
CA GLU A 120 2.05 15.43 7.30
C GLU A 120 1.04 16.17 8.18
N ARG A 121 -0.22 15.68 8.27
CA ARG A 121 -1.22 16.22 9.20
C ARG A 121 -1.21 15.51 10.55
N GLY A 122 -1.04 14.19 10.55
CA GLY A 122 -1.00 13.39 11.78
C GLY A 122 -0.79 11.91 11.50
N VAL A 123 -0.34 11.18 12.52
CA VAL A 123 -0.19 9.73 12.50
C VAL A 123 -1.01 9.15 13.64
N SER A 124 -1.85 8.17 13.32
CA SER A 124 -2.55 7.33 14.30
C SER A 124 -2.22 5.87 14.05
N LEU A 125 -1.98 5.14 15.16
CA LEU A 125 -1.65 3.73 15.17
C LEU A 125 -2.51 3.08 16.26
N ASP A 126 -3.41 2.20 15.82
CA ASP A 126 -4.28 1.37 16.67
C ASP A 126 -3.87 -0.10 16.54
#